data_AF-C7QET3-F1
#
_entry.id   AF-C7QET3-F1
#
_cell.length_a   1.000
_cell.length_b   1.000
_cell.length_c   1.000
_cell.angle_alpha   90.00
_cell.angle_beta   90.00
_cell.angle_gamma   90.00
#
_symmetry.space_group_name_H-M   'P 1'
#
loop_
_entity.id
_entity.type
_entity.pdbx_description
1 polymer ?
#
loop_
_entity_poly.entity_id
_entity_poly.type
_entity_poly.pdbx_seq_one_letter_code
_entity_poly.pdbx_strand_id
1 'polypeptide(L)'
;MVCGTEIQGAVETILAASPAPTTTTTWTDHLYTCTYHLASGTLVLSVKESPDTASANTYLATLQRQLGSTTPLTGSEGLGNPGFQNAAGNVVVLKDDKTLHVDATGLAAASGPSKLSRADVAYEVTTDILGCWTGK
;
A
#
# COMPACT_ATOMS: atom_id res chain seq x y z
N MET A 1 0.46 13.21 -0.04
CA MET A 1 -0.66 12.54 -0.78
C MET A 1 -0.18 11.15 -1.17
N VAL A 2 -1.01 10.11 -1.03
CA VAL A 2 -0.59 8.70 -1.14
C VAL A 2 0.04 8.32 -2.49
N CYS A 3 -0.29 9.01 -3.58
CA CYS A 3 0.36 8.84 -4.88
C CYS A 3 1.02 10.13 -5.38
N GLY A 4 1.41 11.01 -4.45
CA GLY A 4 2.13 12.24 -4.78
C GLY A 4 3.57 11.98 -5.23
N THR A 5 4.24 13.04 -5.66
CA THR A 5 5.64 13.00 -6.13
C THR A 5 6.60 12.40 -5.11
N GLU A 6 6.33 12.61 -3.82
CA GLU A 6 7.12 12.05 -2.72
C GLU A 6 7.07 10.51 -2.69
N ILE A 7 5.87 9.93 -2.76
CA ILE A 7 5.70 8.46 -2.77
C ILE A 7 6.18 7.87 -4.10
N GLN A 8 6.00 8.59 -5.22
CA GLN A 8 6.62 8.18 -6.48
C GLN A 8 8.15 8.11 -6.38
N GLY A 9 8.79 9.13 -5.78
CA GLY A 9 10.25 9.12 -5.57
C GLY A 9 10.71 8.00 -4.65
N ALA A 10 9.92 7.67 -3.63
CA ALA A 10 10.17 6.52 -2.76
C ALA A 10 10.13 5.19 -3.55
N VAL A 11 9.07 4.97 -4.34
CA VAL A 11 8.93 3.78 -5.21
C VAL A 11 10.09 3.68 -6.20
N GLU A 12 10.48 4.78 -6.83
CA GLU A 12 11.64 4.84 -7.73
C GLU A 12 12.94 4.45 -7.02
N THR A 13 13.13 4.91 -5.78
CA THR A 13 14.31 4.63 -4.97
C THR A 13 14.37 3.17 -4.51
N ILE A 14 13.29 2.67 -3.90
CA ILE A 14 13.17 1.29 -3.37
C ILE A 14 13.42 0.28 -4.50
N LEU A 15 12.83 0.52 -5.66
CA LEU A 15 12.87 -0.41 -6.79
C LEU A 15 14.01 -0.13 -7.78
N ALA A 16 14.78 0.95 -7.58
CA ALA A 16 15.73 1.49 -8.55
C ALA A 16 15.14 1.53 -9.97
N ALA A 17 13.91 2.03 -10.09
CA ALA A 17 13.14 1.98 -11.32
C ALA A 17 13.79 2.86 -12.40
N SER A 18 14.28 2.25 -13.48
CA SER A 18 14.83 2.96 -14.64
C SER A 18 14.30 2.32 -15.94
N PRO A 19 13.55 3.07 -16.78
CA PRO A 19 13.09 4.45 -16.56
C PRO A 19 12.09 4.57 -15.39
N ALA A 20 11.81 5.80 -14.97
CA ALA A 20 10.78 6.09 -13.97
C ALA A 20 9.45 5.42 -14.38
N PRO A 21 8.69 4.85 -13.41
CA PRO A 21 7.47 4.13 -13.72
C PRO A 21 6.41 5.08 -14.27
N THR A 22 5.65 4.63 -15.26
CA THR A 22 4.43 5.34 -15.65
C THR A 22 3.34 5.06 -14.62
N THR A 23 2.55 6.08 -14.28
CA THR A 23 1.50 5.97 -13.26
C THR A 23 0.13 6.25 -13.87
N THR A 24 -0.84 5.39 -13.61
CA THR A 24 -2.25 5.63 -13.93
C THR A 24 -3.06 5.78 -12.65
N THR A 25 -4.07 6.66 -12.64
CA THR A 25 -4.91 6.90 -11.46
C THR A 25 -6.38 6.77 -11.77
N THR A 26 -7.16 6.34 -10.77
CA THR A 26 -8.61 6.31 -10.83
C THR A 26 -9.19 6.82 -9.51
N TRP A 27 -10.36 7.46 -9.58
CA TRP A 27 -11.16 7.83 -8.42
C TRP A 27 -12.61 7.42 -8.70
N THR A 28 -13.08 6.39 -8.01
CA THR A 28 -14.45 5.89 -8.13
C THR A 28 -14.91 5.32 -6.79
N ASP A 29 -16.16 5.48 -6.43
CA ASP A 29 -16.73 4.97 -5.17
C ASP A 29 -15.91 5.31 -3.90
N HIS A 30 -15.36 6.53 -3.85
CA HIS A 30 -14.48 7.01 -2.78
C HIS A 30 -13.26 6.08 -2.58
N LEU A 31 -12.77 5.49 -3.65
CA LEU A 31 -11.54 4.71 -3.72
C LEU A 31 -10.61 5.41 -4.69
N TYR A 32 -9.57 6.03 -4.14
CA TYR A 32 -8.44 6.45 -4.95
C TYR A 32 -7.56 5.25 -5.22
N THR A 33 -7.12 5.08 -6.47
CA THR A 33 -6.13 4.06 -6.82
C THR A 33 -5.08 4.70 -7.71
N CYS A 34 -3.82 4.36 -7.48
CA CYS A 34 -2.76 4.56 -8.44
C CYS A 34 -2.02 3.25 -8.70
N THR A 35 -1.69 3.04 -9.97
CA THR A 35 -0.92 1.87 -10.43
C THR A 35 0.38 2.36 -11.02
N TYR A 36 1.49 1.92 -10.42
CA TYR A 36 2.83 2.08 -10.96
C TYR A 36 3.13 0.92 -11.88
N HIS A 37 3.42 1.24 -13.14
CA HIS A 37 3.83 0.26 -14.15
C HIS A 37 5.36 0.25 -14.22
N LEU A 38 5.97 -0.82 -13.72
CA LEU A 38 7.41 -1.00 -13.62
C LEU A 38 7.86 -2.11 -14.57
N ALA A 39 9.15 -2.12 -14.92
CA ALA A 39 9.74 -3.23 -15.67
C ALA A 39 9.63 -4.58 -14.90
N SER A 40 9.59 -4.52 -13.56
CA SER A 40 9.42 -5.67 -12.68
C SER A 40 7.96 -6.07 -12.47
N GLY A 41 6.98 -5.38 -13.06
CA GLY A 41 5.55 -5.66 -12.90
C GLY A 41 4.77 -4.45 -12.40
N THR A 42 3.62 -4.70 -11.76
CA THR A 42 2.74 -3.62 -11.30
C THR A 42 2.69 -3.54 -9.77
N LEU A 43 2.80 -2.32 -9.25
CA LEU A 43 2.53 -2.00 -7.85
C LEU A 43 1.26 -1.14 -7.79
N VAL A 44 0.28 -1.54 -6.99
CA VAL A 44 -1.00 -0.84 -6.85
C VAL A 44 -1.11 -0.28 -5.44
N LEU A 45 -1.40 1.01 -5.33
CA LEU A 45 -1.72 1.67 -4.07
C LEU A 45 -3.16 2.15 -4.15
N SER A 46 -3.91 1.97 -3.08
CA SER A 46 -5.27 2.52 -2.99
C SER A 46 -5.57 3.09 -1.60
N VAL A 47 -6.44 4.09 -1.59
CA VAL A 47 -7.00 4.68 -0.37
C VAL A 47 -8.51 4.70 -0.49
N LYS A 48 -9.17 3.91 0.36
CA LYS A 48 -10.63 3.96 0.51
C LYS A 48 -10.98 4.98 1.58
N GLU A 49 -11.76 5.99 1.23
CA GLU A 49 -12.41 6.86 2.21
C GLU A 49 -13.76 6.25 2.62
N SER A 50 -13.96 6.10 3.92
CA SER A 50 -15.21 5.61 4.50
C SER A 50 -15.98 6.78 5.11
N PRO A 51 -17.32 6.72 5.15
CA PRO A 51 -18.12 7.81 5.71
C PRO A 51 -17.96 7.98 7.23
N ASP A 52 -17.51 6.94 7.93
CA ASP A 52 -17.26 6.94 9.37
C ASP A 52 -16.30 5.81 9.77
N THR A 53 -15.86 5.84 11.03
CA THR A 53 -14.96 4.83 11.62
C THR A 53 -15.55 3.42 11.60
N ALA A 54 -16.87 3.26 11.80
CA ALA A 54 -17.50 1.93 11.81
C ALA A 54 -17.46 1.28 10.42
N SER A 55 -17.71 2.08 9.39
CA SER A 55 -17.62 1.69 7.98
C SER A 55 -16.18 1.37 7.58
N ALA A 56 -15.21 2.14 8.07
CA ALA A 56 -13.78 1.89 7.83
C ALA A 56 -13.32 0.56 8.44
N ASN A 57 -13.73 0.26 9.68
CA ASN A 57 -13.45 -1.02 10.33
C ASN A 57 -14.13 -2.20 9.59
N THR A 58 -15.36 -2.00 9.11
CA THR A 58 -16.08 -3.01 8.32
C THR A 58 -15.38 -3.28 6.99
N TYR A 59 -14.88 -2.23 6.34
CA TYR A 59 -14.10 -2.34 5.11
C TYR A 59 -12.77 -3.08 5.34
N LEU A 60 -12.02 -2.72 6.39
CA LEU A 60 -10.78 -3.40 6.78
C LEU A 60 -11.01 -4.90 7.02
N ALA A 61 -12.03 -5.26 7.81
CA ALA A 61 -12.36 -6.66 8.09
C ALA A 61 -12.84 -7.43 6.83
N THR A 62 -13.41 -6.73 5.86
CA THR A 62 -13.80 -7.32 4.57
C THR A 62 -12.58 -7.60 3.70
N LEU A 63 -11.66 -6.65 3.59
CA LEU A 63 -10.39 -6.86 2.89
C LEU A 63 -9.58 -8.00 3.51
N GLN A 64 -9.53 -8.07 4.84
CA GLN A 64 -8.80 -9.14 5.52
C GLN A 64 -9.29 -10.52 5.11
N ARG A 65 -10.62 -10.71 5.04
CA ARG A 65 -11.23 -11.97 4.61
C ARG A 65 -11.00 -12.27 3.13
N GLN A 66 -11.02 -11.24 2.28
CA GLN A 66 -10.79 -11.39 0.83
C GLN A 66 -9.34 -11.77 0.51
N LEU A 67 -8.38 -11.24 1.27
CA LEU A 67 -6.94 -11.46 1.08
C LEU A 67 -6.44 -12.78 1.71
N GLY A 68 -7.33 -13.55 2.33
CA GLY A 68 -7.06 -14.91 2.81
C GLY A 68 -6.14 -14.94 4.04
N SER A 69 -5.00 -15.65 3.92
CA SER A 69 -4.09 -15.85 5.05
C SER A 69 -3.30 -14.57 5.34
N THR A 70 -3.78 -13.79 6.30
CA THR A 70 -3.16 -12.52 6.75
C THR A 70 -2.61 -12.63 8.17
N THR A 71 -1.55 -11.88 8.46
CA THR A 71 -1.02 -11.66 9.81
C THR A 71 -1.31 -10.22 10.22
N PRO A 72 -1.90 -9.97 11.40
CA PRO A 72 -2.05 -8.60 11.92
C PRO A 72 -0.70 -7.90 12.05
N LEU A 73 -0.65 -6.61 11.76
CA LEU A 73 0.52 -5.78 12.08
C LEU A 73 0.55 -5.56 13.60
N THR A 74 1.72 -5.67 14.20
CA THR A 74 1.96 -5.21 15.58
C THR A 74 1.85 -3.69 15.67
N GLY A 75 1.69 -3.16 16.88
CA GLY A 75 1.58 -1.71 17.10
C GLY A 75 2.76 -0.91 16.52
N SER A 76 3.99 -1.45 16.57
CA SER A 76 5.15 -0.80 15.95
C SER A 76 5.15 -0.91 14.42
N GLU A 77 4.73 -2.04 13.86
CA GLU A 77 4.70 -2.26 12.41
C GLU A 77 3.62 -1.41 11.71
N GLY A 78 2.47 -1.22 12.37
CA GLY A 78 1.40 -0.34 11.89
C GLY A 78 1.56 1.14 12.29
N LEU A 79 2.66 1.51 12.97
CA LEU A 79 2.86 2.86 13.54
C LEU A 79 1.67 3.32 14.42
N GLY A 80 1.13 2.40 15.22
CA GLY A 80 -0.03 2.61 16.10
C GLY A 80 -1.39 2.39 15.44
N ASN A 81 -1.43 2.12 14.13
CA ASN A 81 -2.66 1.95 13.37
C ASN A 81 -3.04 0.47 13.23
N PRO A 82 -4.35 0.13 13.24
CA PRO A 82 -4.81 -1.21 12.90
C PRO A 82 -4.45 -1.57 11.46
N GLY A 83 -4.01 -2.81 11.23
CA GLY A 83 -3.69 -3.28 9.89
C GLY A 83 -3.27 -4.73 9.86
N PHE A 84 -3.04 -5.24 8.66
CA PHE A 84 -2.58 -6.61 8.43
C PHE A 84 -1.75 -6.69 7.15
N GLN A 85 -1.00 -7.77 7.04
CA GLN A 85 -0.17 -8.06 5.88
C GLN A 85 -0.27 -9.54 5.48
N ASN A 86 0.20 -9.88 4.27
CA ASN A 86 0.37 -11.28 3.88
C ASN A 86 1.68 -11.49 3.09
N ALA A 87 2.13 -12.75 3.04
CA ALA A 87 3.36 -13.14 2.33
C ALA A 87 3.28 -12.94 0.81
N ALA A 88 2.09 -12.73 0.25
CA ALA A 88 1.90 -12.51 -1.18
C ALA A 88 2.29 -11.08 -1.62
N GLY A 89 2.42 -10.14 -0.68
CA GLY A 89 2.75 -8.74 -0.96
C GLY A 89 1.60 -7.76 -0.77
N ASN A 90 0.68 -8.03 0.16
CA ASN A 90 -0.35 -7.07 0.54
C ASN A 90 -0.06 -6.50 1.92
N VAL A 91 -0.21 -5.20 2.07
CA VAL A 91 -0.26 -4.51 3.36
C VAL A 91 -1.45 -3.58 3.38
N VAL A 92 -2.27 -3.66 4.43
CA VAL A 92 -3.47 -2.85 4.60
C VAL A 92 -3.43 -2.18 5.97
N VAL A 93 -3.63 -0.86 5.99
CA VAL A 93 -3.61 -0.06 7.23
C VAL A 93 -4.83 0.85 7.27
N LEU A 94 -5.53 0.85 8.39
CA LEU A 94 -6.61 1.78 8.70
C LEU A 94 -6.04 2.97 9.48
N LYS A 95 -6.13 4.16 8.90
CA LYS A 95 -5.80 5.42 9.58
C LYS A 95 -6.99 6.36 9.48
N ASP A 96 -7.47 6.82 10.62
CA ASP A 96 -8.67 7.66 10.75
C ASP A 96 -9.92 6.96 10.14
N ASP A 97 -10.56 7.56 9.13
CA ASP A 97 -11.66 7.00 8.33
C ASP A 97 -11.19 6.43 6.98
N LYS A 98 -9.88 6.24 6.80
CA LYS A 98 -9.25 5.86 5.51
C LYS A 98 -8.52 4.53 5.61
N THR A 99 -8.71 3.67 4.62
CA THR A 99 -7.98 2.40 4.51
C THR A 99 -6.99 2.48 3.36
N LEU A 100 -5.71 2.45 3.70
CA LEU A 100 -4.60 2.27 2.77
C LEU A 100 -4.44 0.80 2.43
N HIS A 101 -4.29 0.47 1.14
CA HIS A 101 -3.88 -0.86 0.70
C HIS A 101 -2.75 -0.71 -0.32
N VAL A 102 -1.61 -1.32 0.00
CA VAL A 102 -0.47 -1.50 -0.91
C VAL A 102 -0.45 -2.95 -1.39
N ASP A 103 -0.55 -3.14 -2.70
CA ASP A 103 -0.57 -4.43 -3.37
C ASP A 103 0.62 -4.55 -4.33
N ALA A 104 1.61 -5.32 -3.91
CA ALA A 104 2.81 -5.67 -4.65
C ALA A 104 2.74 -7.07 -5.29
N THR A 105 1.58 -7.73 -5.29
CA THR A 105 1.42 -9.11 -5.80
C THR A 105 1.75 -9.22 -7.29
N GLY A 106 1.56 -8.12 -8.04
CA GLY A 106 1.89 -8.00 -9.46
C GLY A 106 3.37 -7.75 -9.77
N LEU A 107 4.24 -7.58 -8.76
CA LEU A 107 5.68 -7.43 -8.97
C LEU A 107 6.38 -8.78 -9.15
N ALA A 108 7.63 -8.77 -9.61
CA ALA A 108 8.53 -9.90 -9.55
C ALA A 108 8.74 -10.33 -8.08
N ALA A 109 8.98 -11.63 -7.87
CA ALA A 109 9.19 -12.19 -6.54
C ALA A 109 10.39 -11.59 -5.79
N ALA A 110 11.37 -11.06 -6.54
CA ALA A 110 12.49 -10.29 -6.04
C ALA A 110 12.62 -9.02 -6.88
N SER A 111 12.53 -7.85 -6.25
CA SER A 111 12.53 -6.55 -6.93
C SER A 111 13.60 -5.61 -6.37
N GLY A 112 14.07 -4.68 -7.21
CA GLY A 112 15.10 -3.71 -6.86
C GLY A 112 16.51 -4.31 -6.63
N PRO A 113 17.51 -3.48 -6.31
CA PRO A 113 18.90 -3.90 -6.14
C PRO A 113 19.10 -4.87 -4.98
N SER A 114 18.32 -4.69 -3.91
CA SER A 114 18.35 -5.52 -2.70
C SER A 114 17.56 -6.83 -2.83
N LYS A 115 16.94 -7.09 -3.99
CA LYS A 115 16.10 -8.29 -4.24
C LYS A 115 14.99 -8.46 -3.19
N LEU A 116 14.34 -7.36 -2.83
CA LEU A 116 13.27 -7.33 -1.85
C LEU A 116 12.13 -8.26 -2.27
N SER A 117 11.55 -8.97 -1.30
CA SER A 117 10.34 -9.73 -1.55
C SER A 117 9.15 -8.79 -1.79
N ARG A 118 8.06 -9.31 -2.37
CA ARG A 118 6.83 -8.51 -2.54
C ARG A 118 6.28 -7.99 -1.21
N ALA A 119 6.41 -8.78 -0.15
CA ALA A 119 5.98 -8.38 1.19
C ALA A 119 6.84 -7.24 1.73
N ASP A 120 8.17 -7.32 1.55
CA ASP A 120 9.08 -6.25 1.98
C ASP A 120 8.82 -4.95 1.22
N VAL A 121 8.64 -5.02 -0.11
CA VAL A 121 8.29 -3.84 -0.92
C VAL A 121 6.97 -3.22 -0.45
N ALA A 122 5.92 -4.04 -0.26
CA ALA A 122 4.63 -3.53 0.18
C ALA A 122 4.71 -2.87 1.57
N TYR A 123 5.51 -3.45 2.47
CA TYR A 123 5.70 -2.91 3.81
C TYR A 123 6.50 -1.60 3.79
N GLU A 124 7.65 -1.54 3.11
CA GLU A 124 8.47 -0.31 3.00
C GLU A 124 7.65 0.86 2.42
N VAL A 125 6.95 0.62 1.30
CA VAL A 125 6.09 1.63 0.69
C VAL A 125 4.96 2.07 1.63
N THR A 126 4.37 1.13 2.39
CA THR A 126 3.36 1.47 3.41
C THR A 126 3.95 2.39 4.48
N THR A 127 5.15 2.10 4.99
CA THR A 127 5.79 2.91 6.03
C THR A 127 6.15 4.30 5.53
N ASP A 128 6.62 4.44 4.28
CA ASP A 128 6.88 5.74 3.66
C ASP A 128 5.59 6.57 3.54
N ILE A 129 4.49 5.94 3.09
CA ILE A 129 3.19 6.61 3.00
C ILE A 129 2.71 7.08 4.36
N LEU A 130 2.78 6.23 5.38
CA LEU A 130 2.35 6.59 6.74
C LEU A 130 3.24 7.68 7.35
N GLY A 131 4.54 7.66 7.10
CA GLY A 131 5.49 8.69 7.55
C GLY A 131 5.17 10.07 6.98
N CYS A 132 4.70 10.13 5.73
CA CYS A 132 4.31 11.37 5.06
C CYS A 132 2.83 11.73 5.26
N TRP A 133 2.03 10.85 5.89
CA TRP A 133 0.59 11.05 6.04
C TRP A 133 0.28 12.12 7.09
N THR A 134 0.14 13.35 6.61
CA THR A 134 -0.32 14.48 7.40
C THR A 134 -1.85 14.60 7.26
N GLY A 135 -2.58 14.13 8.28
CA GLY A 135 -4.04 14.17 8.34
C GLY A 135 -4.54 13.79 9.73
N LYS A 136 -5.60 14.46 10.19
CA LYS A 136 -6.39 14.08 11.37
C LYS A 136 -7.52 13.13 10.98
#